data_AF-A0A0L0UVH4-F1
#
_entry.id   AF-A0A0L0UVH4-F1
#
_cell.length_a   1.000
_cell.length_b   1.000
_cell.length_c   1.000
_cell.angle_alpha   90.00
_cell.angle_beta   90.00
_cell.angle_gamma   90.00
#
_symmetry.space_group_name_H-M   'P 1'
#
loop_
_entity.id
_entity.type
_entity.pdbx_description
1 polymer ?
#
loop_
_entity_poly.entity_id
_entity_poly.type
_entity_poly.pdbx_seq_one_letter_code
_entity_poly.pdbx_strand_id
1 'polypeptide(L)'
;MREKARRIKSIARCPVYPEELVSYDCPECGYPTHSTREAWESDTEKAKYWPRLREANEDEHDLRSRRTMLEFDLPDCQPYEETITLANWDLLLYTRGFRSIDDDRPRRHISKLLTYPMTIGAILHEFSPYSTRNQRLTVEGYRSLTALRQSLHPPLGTNTAQTLSRTINPIRIFILGARAESSLPPRVWSQLAYLFPSPDVSFQIYFIGPEVILPQQLITGPNNPSQESQEVYKHGRANFSFGVPGYSLPVSPTLTLHMIQGAYREVHETLGPFDPYTDVYFAFSPGFGFPTVPLNNNVPQQSQESKELLDTGSIQLETNWNEDIKLILKEKCALFGAGFSPADVQRDINALESVVDIADQFDWLLNPGQNVFSSMKWEVAEFDPRVAVKSNYAIWGIRGKRFEVDQFDKREKLKQIT
;
A
#
# COMPACT_ATOMS: atom_id res chain seq x y z
N MET A 1 -4.50 22.81 8.97
CA MET A 1 -3.36 23.38 9.73
C MET A 1 -3.68 23.67 11.18
N ARG A 2 -4.50 24.67 11.54
CA ARG A 2 -4.75 25.02 12.96
C ARG A 2 -5.26 23.85 13.80
N GLU A 3 -6.10 23.01 13.21
CA GLU A 3 -6.61 21.79 13.87
C GLU A 3 -5.55 20.70 14.02
N LYS A 4 -4.69 20.51 13.01
CA LYS A 4 -3.54 19.61 13.10
C LYS A 4 -2.55 20.08 14.15
N ALA A 5 -2.22 21.38 14.16
CA ALA A 5 -1.38 21.98 15.19
C ALA A 5 -2.00 21.80 16.58
N ARG A 6 -3.33 21.94 16.74
CA ARG A 6 -4.03 21.68 18.01
C ARG A 6 -3.88 20.21 18.44
N ARG A 7 -4.05 19.26 17.51
CA ARG A 7 -3.87 17.82 17.79
C ARG A 7 -2.44 17.50 18.21
N ILE A 8 -1.45 18.07 17.53
CA ILE A 8 -0.04 17.91 17.91
C ILE A 8 0.21 18.50 19.31
N LYS A 9 -0.28 19.71 19.60
CA LYS A 9 -0.13 20.33 20.94
C LYS A 9 -0.78 19.52 22.06
N SER A 10 -1.81 18.71 21.77
CA SER A 10 -2.46 17.85 22.77
C SER A 10 -1.74 16.53 23.06
N ILE A 11 -0.87 16.06 22.16
CA ILE A 11 -0.30 14.70 22.24
C ILE A 11 1.24 14.75 22.31
N ALA A 12 1.87 15.62 21.52
CA ALA A 12 3.32 15.64 21.36
C ALA A 12 4.03 16.21 22.59
N ARG A 13 5.11 15.54 22.96
CA ARG A 13 5.99 15.92 24.08
C ARG A 13 7.19 16.73 23.59
N CYS A 14 7.66 17.65 24.42
CA CYS A 14 8.84 18.45 24.12
C CYS A 14 10.11 17.57 24.14
N PRO A 15 11.04 17.74 23.17
CA PRO A 15 12.27 16.95 23.11
C PRO A 15 13.24 17.24 24.26
N VAL A 16 13.26 18.48 24.75
CA VAL A 16 14.15 18.93 25.84
C VAL A 16 13.53 18.68 27.21
N TYR A 17 12.21 18.87 27.32
CA TYR A 17 11.44 18.66 28.55
C TYR A 17 10.37 17.57 28.32
N PRO A 18 10.70 16.28 28.52
CA PRO A 18 9.80 15.16 28.18
C PRO A 18 8.48 15.14 28.98
N GLU A 19 8.43 15.88 30.09
CA GLU A 19 7.25 15.99 30.95
C GLU A 19 6.24 17.03 30.42
N GLU A 20 6.68 17.97 29.59
CA GLU A 20 5.84 19.04 29.06
C GLU A 20 5.35 18.74 27.64
N LEU A 21 4.13 19.22 27.36
CA LEU A 21 3.57 19.21 26.01
C LEU A 21 4.11 20.36 25.18
N VAL A 22 4.08 20.15 23.87
CA VAL A 22 4.49 21.15 22.91
C VAL A 22 3.46 22.28 22.86
N SER A 23 3.94 23.54 22.93
CA SER A 23 3.08 24.73 22.85
C SER A 23 3.60 25.79 21.87
N TYR A 24 4.92 25.88 21.75
CA TYR A 24 5.65 26.86 20.97
C TYR A 24 5.70 26.45 19.49
N ASP A 25 5.20 27.35 18.63
CA ASP A 25 5.23 27.21 17.18
C ASP A 25 6.58 27.70 16.65
N CYS A 26 7.33 26.80 16.00
CA CYS A 26 8.64 27.12 15.47
C CYS A 26 8.52 28.07 14.26
N PRO A 27 9.27 29.19 14.23
CA PRO A 27 9.17 30.19 13.16
C PRO A 27 9.65 29.66 11.81
N GLU A 28 10.62 28.73 11.80
CA GLU A 28 11.24 28.23 10.57
C GLU A 28 10.47 27.08 9.92
N CYS A 29 9.87 26.19 10.72
CA CYS A 29 9.16 25.02 10.18
C CYS A 29 7.64 25.14 10.20
N GLY A 30 7.07 26.10 10.95
CA GLY A 30 5.62 26.30 11.05
C GLY A 30 4.88 25.21 11.83
N TYR A 31 5.60 24.29 12.48
CA TYR A 31 5.05 23.26 13.35
C TYR A 31 5.29 23.58 14.84
N PRO A 32 4.36 23.20 15.72
CA PRO A 32 4.62 23.14 17.15
C PRO A 32 5.67 22.05 17.41
N THR A 33 6.81 22.40 18.02
CA THR A 33 7.90 21.42 18.30
C THR A 33 8.38 21.42 19.74
N HIS A 34 8.39 22.56 20.43
CA HIS A 34 8.88 22.70 21.81
C HIS A 34 7.82 23.25 22.76
N SER A 35 8.02 23.11 24.07
CA SER A 35 7.15 23.73 25.07
C SER A 35 7.38 25.24 25.14
N THR A 36 8.64 25.69 25.19
CA THR A 36 9.03 27.11 25.27
C THR A 36 10.04 27.49 24.19
N ARG A 37 10.25 28.80 24.03
CA ARG A 37 11.28 29.35 23.13
C ARG A 37 12.69 28.98 23.60
N GLU A 38 12.95 28.99 24.91
CA GLU A 38 14.25 28.62 25.48
C GLU A 38 14.60 27.17 25.17
N ALA A 39 13.63 26.26 25.28
CA ALA A 39 13.78 24.86 24.89
C ALA A 39 14.19 24.74 23.41
N TRP A 40 13.54 25.51 22.53
CA TRP A 40 13.87 25.54 21.09
C TRP A 40 15.27 26.10 20.81
N GLU A 41 15.71 27.13 21.53
CA GLU A 41 17.05 27.69 21.39
C GLU A 41 18.12 26.71 21.90
N SER A 42 17.83 25.98 22.98
CA SER A 42 18.73 24.98 23.58
C SER A 42 18.90 23.69 22.76
N ASP A 43 17.92 23.34 21.93
CA ASP A 43 17.99 22.11 21.11
C ASP A 43 19.08 22.25 20.03
N THR A 44 20.06 21.35 20.06
CA THR A 44 21.14 21.28 19.06
C THR A 44 20.77 20.42 17.86
N GLU A 45 19.78 19.53 17.99
CA GLU A 45 19.36 18.62 16.93
C GLU A 45 18.28 19.20 16.00
N LYS A 46 17.80 20.42 16.29
CA LYS A 46 16.74 21.11 15.53
C LYS A 46 16.98 21.16 14.02
N ALA A 47 18.24 21.28 13.59
CA ALA A 47 18.60 21.37 12.19
C ALA A 47 18.34 20.06 11.39
N LYS A 48 18.27 18.90 12.06
CA LYS A 48 18.06 17.61 11.37
C LYS A 48 16.63 17.44 10.85
N TYR A 49 15.64 17.96 11.58
CA TYR A 49 14.22 17.73 11.28
C TYR A 49 13.48 18.98 10.79
N TRP A 50 13.98 20.21 11.01
CA TRP A 50 13.36 21.41 10.45
C TRP A 50 13.06 21.34 8.94
N PRO A 51 13.88 20.71 8.06
CA PRO A 51 13.72 20.98 6.64
C PRO A 51 12.58 20.14 6.11
N ARG A 52 12.48 18.92 6.64
CA ARG A 52 11.41 17.97 6.40
C ARG A 52 10.07 18.52 6.90
N LEU A 53 10.05 19.11 8.10
CA LEU A 53 8.85 19.74 8.65
C LEU A 53 8.40 20.95 7.83
N ARG A 54 9.34 21.80 7.44
CA ARG A 54 9.06 22.97 6.60
C ARG A 54 8.50 22.54 5.24
N GLU A 55 9.13 21.58 4.58
CA GLU A 55 8.67 21.01 3.32
C GLU A 55 7.25 20.43 3.45
N ALA A 56 7.00 19.63 4.50
CA ALA A 56 5.67 19.10 4.77
C ALA A 56 4.63 20.19 5.03
N ASN A 57 5.01 21.27 5.71
CA ASN A 57 4.13 22.41 5.96
C ASN A 57 3.79 23.15 4.66
N GLU A 58 4.80 23.45 3.85
CA GLU A 58 4.63 24.13 2.55
C GLU A 58 3.73 23.33 1.62
N ASP A 59 3.94 22.01 1.51
CA ASP A 59 3.11 21.11 0.71
C ASP A 59 1.64 21.09 1.22
N GLU A 60 1.42 21.08 2.54
CA GLU A 60 0.07 21.08 3.13
C GLU A 60 -0.65 22.43 2.96
N HIS A 61 0.11 23.53 2.92
CA HIS A 61 -0.41 24.86 2.60
C HIS A 61 -0.76 24.98 1.13
N ASP A 62 0.07 24.45 0.25
CA ASP A 62 -0.13 24.49 -1.18
C ASP A 62 -1.39 23.69 -1.58
N LEU A 63 -1.58 22.49 -1.01
CA LEU A 63 -2.79 21.70 -1.23
C LEU A 63 -4.09 22.38 -0.76
N ARG A 64 -4.00 23.37 0.13
CA ARG A 64 -5.14 24.16 0.61
C ARG A 64 -5.25 25.55 0.00
N SER A 65 -4.25 25.97 -0.77
CA SER A 65 -4.17 27.30 -1.37
C SER A 65 -5.26 27.57 -2.42
N ARG A 66 -6.03 26.54 -2.80
CA ARG A 66 -7.05 26.57 -3.87
C ARG A 66 -6.52 27.01 -5.23
N ARG A 67 -5.20 26.96 -5.44
CA ARG A 67 -4.62 27.11 -6.78
C ARG A 67 -5.12 25.99 -7.68
N THR A 68 -5.14 26.25 -8.98
CA THR A 68 -5.34 25.18 -9.97
C THR A 68 -4.12 24.25 -9.95
N MET A 69 -4.35 22.98 -9.62
CA MET A 69 -3.31 21.97 -9.55
C MET A 69 -3.21 21.25 -10.88
N LEU A 70 -2.29 21.73 -11.72
CA LEU A 70 -2.04 21.17 -13.04
C LEU A 70 -1.39 19.79 -12.95
N GLU A 71 -0.75 19.47 -11.82
CA GLU A 71 -0.15 18.16 -11.55
C GLU A 71 -1.18 17.04 -11.34
N PHE A 72 -2.45 17.37 -11.12
CA PHE A 72 -3.52 16.38 -10.95
C PHE A 72 -4.30 16.12 -12.25
N ASP A 73 -3.87 16.72 -13.35
CA ASP A 73 -4.36 16.35 -14.67
C ASP A 73 -3.68 15.05 -15.12
N LEU A 74 -4.39 13.93 -14.87
CA LEU A 74 -3.88 12.60 -15.15
C LEU A 74 -4.12 12.23 -16.62
N PRO A 75 -3.10 11.76 -17.35
CA PRO A 75 -3.24 11.35 -18.74
C PRO A 75 -4.13 10.11 -18.87
N ASP A 76 -4.73 9.96 -20.04
CA ASP A 76 -5.55 8.80 -20.39
C ASP A 76 -4.70 7.60 -20.83
N CYS A 77 -5.32 6.64 -21.52
CA CYS A 77 -4.66 5.46 -22.06
C CYS A 77 -3.63 5.84 -23.14
N GLN A 78 -2.45 5.21 -23.10
CA GLN A 78 -1.44 5.38 -24.14
C GLN A 78 -1.68 4.43 -25.31
N PRO A 79 -1.26 4.81 -26.54
CA PRO A 79 -1.24 3.89 -27.66
C PRO A 79 -0.26 2.74 -27.39
N TYR A 80 -0.57 1.55 -27.91
CA TYR A 80 0.23 0.34 -27.71
C TYR A 80 1.69 0.48 -28.20
N GLU A 81 1.95 1.35 -29.18
CA GLU A 81 3.28 1.55 -29.77
C GLU A 81 4.24 2.34 -28.87
N GLU A 82 3.73 3.12 -27.91
CA GLU A 82 4.55 3.92 -27.00
C GLU A 82 5.06 3.05 -25.84
N THR A 83 6.38 2.96 -25.70
CA THR A 83 7.00 2.20 -24.61
C THR A 83 7.18 3.08 -23.36
N ILE A 84 6.76 2.57 -22.22
CA ILE A 84 6.94 3.22 -20.92
C ILE A 84 8.26 2.82 -20.25
N THR A 85 8.89 3.77 -19.56
CA THR A 85 10.10 3.52 -18.78
C THR A 85 9.84 3.66 -17.29
N LEU A 86 10.05 2.57 -16.53
CA LEU A 86 9.78 2.50 -15.08
C LEU A 86 11.04 2.65 -14.21
N ALA A 87 12.07 3.33 -14.71
CA ALA A 87 13.35 3.44 -14.01
C ALA A 87 13.33 4.46 -12.86
N ASN A 88 12.67 5.60 -13.05
CA ASN A 88 12.55 6.70 -12.08
C ASN A 88 11.20 7.41 -12.27
N TRP A 89 10.77 8.20 -11.28
CA TRP A 89 9.56 9.03 -11.39
C TRP A 89 9.60 9.98 -12.60
N ASP A 90 10.70 10.68 -12.83
CA ASP A 90 10.79 11.69 -13.89
C ASP A 90 10.64 11.06 -15.29
N LEU A 91 11.26 9.90 -15.52
CA LEU A 91 11.16 9.16 -16.77
C LEU A 91 9.76 8.58 -16.99
N LEU A 92 9.14 8.06 -15.92
CA LEU A 92 7.76 7.57 -16.00
C LEU A 92 6.80 8.71 -16.35
N LEU A 93 6.89 9.85 -15.65
CA LEU A 93 6.02 11.00 -15.88
C LEU A 93 6.18 11.54 -17.30
N TYR A 94 7.41 11.62 -17.79
CA TYR A 94 7.69 12.04 -19.16
C TYR A 94 7.12 11.06 -20.19
N THR A 95 7.45 9.76 -20.07
CA THR A 95 7.01 8.74 -21.04
C THR A 95 5.51 8.51 -21.03
N ARG A 96 4.80 8.75 -19.92
CA ARG A 96 3.34 8.63 -19.81
C ARG A 96 2.57 9.86 -20.28
N GLY A 97 3.25 10.91 -20.73
CA GLY A 97 2.61 12.13 -21.21
C GLY A 97 1.99 12.98 -20.09
N PHE A 98 2.52 12.90 -18.86
CA PHE A 98 2.17 13.89 -17.84
C PHE A 98 2.68 15.26 -18.27
N ARG A 99 2.03 16.31 -17.78
CA ARG A 99 2.54 17.67 -17.94
C ARG A 99 3.95 17.74 -17.37
N SER A 100 4.86 18.45 -18.04
CA SER A 100 6.22 18.65 -17.57
C SER A 100 6.21 19.30 -16.17
N ILE A 101 6.84 18.63 -15.20
CA ILE A 101 7.00 19.10 -13.83
C ILE A 101 8.48 19.36 -13.60
N ASP A 102 8.84 20.64 -13.47
CA ASP A 102 10.22 21.05 -13.20
C ASP A 102 10.47 21.25 -11.69
N ASP A 103 9.42 21.58 -10.94
CA ASP A 103 9.50 21.85 -9.51
C ASP A 103 9.36 20.57 -8.67
N ASP A 104 10.10 20.51 -7.56
CA ASP A 104 10.05 19.38 -6.62
C ASP A 104 8.68 19.24 -5.92
N ARG A 105 7.98 20.35 -5.69
CA ARG A 105 6.73 20.37 -4.92
C ARG A 105 5.57 19.65 -5.63
N PRO A 106 5.21 19.99 -6.89
CA PRO A 106 4.20 19.22 -7.62
C PRO A 106 4.60 17.74 -7.78
N ARG A 107 5.90 17.44 -7.90
CA ARG A 107 6.40 16.07 -7.95
C ARG A 107 6.14 15.29 -6.65
N ARG A 108 6.23 15.93 -5.48
CA ARG A 108 5.83 15.32 -4.20
C ARG A 108 4.34 15.06 -4.13
N HIS A 109 3.52 15.97 -4.64
CA HIS A 109 2.06 15.79 -4.67
C HIS A 109 1.65 14.61 -5.55
N ILE A 110 2.19 14.54 -6.77
CA ILE A 110 1.83 13.49 -7.73
C ILE A 110 2.34 12.11 -7.28
N SER A 111 3.57 12.04 -6.75
CA SER A 111 4.14 10.78 -6.27
C SER A 111 3.39 10.20 -5.07
N LYS A 112 2.86 11.04 -4.16
CA LYS A 112 2.00 10.56 -3.07
C LYS A 112 0.70 9.94 -3.58
N LEU A 113 0.11 10.49 -4.64
CA LEU A 113 -1.13 9.99 -5.22
C LEU A 113 -0.89 8.67 -5.98
N LEU A 114 0.16 8.62 -6.80
CA LEU A 114 0.44 7.52 -7.71
C LEU A 114 1.27 6.38 -7.10
N THR A 115 1.84 6.55 -5.90
CA THR A 115 2.79 5.56 -5.33
C THR A 115 2.21 4.14 -5.30
N TYR A 116 0.96 3.95 -4.91
CA TYR A 116 0.35 2.63 -4.78
C TYR A 116 0.14 1.94 -6.14
N PRO A 117 -0.62 2.51 -7.09
CA PRO A 117 -0.81 1.88 -8.40
C PRO A 117 0.50 1.73 -9.16
N MET A 118 1.41 2.72 -9.10
CA MET A 118 2.68 2.63 -9.82
C MET A 118 3.64 1.61 -9.22
N THR A 119 3.59 1.34 -7.91
CA THR A 119 4.38 0.27 -7.30
C THR A 119 3.89 -1.11 -7.76
N ILE A 120 2.58 -1.31 -7.82
CA ILE A 120 1.98 -2.54 -8.35
C ILE A 120 2.38 -2.72 -9.81
N GLY A 121 2.19 -1.68 -10.63
CA GLY A 121 2.57 -1.67 -12.03
C GLY A 121 4.06 -1.96 -12.21
N ALA A 122 4.93 -1.31 -11.43
CA ALA A 122 6.37 -1.50 -11.51
C ALA A 122 6.83 -2.93 -11.19
N ILE A 123 6.14 -3.65 -10.32
CA ILE A 123 6.46 -5.05 -10.01
C ILE A 123 5.98 -5.97 -11.15
N LEU A 124 4.75 -5.75 -11.63
CA LEU A 124 4.07 -6.61 -12.59
C LEU A 124 4.50 -6.38 -14.04
N HIS A 125 5.03 -5.20 -14.37
CA HIS A 125 5.43 -4.85 -15.73
C HIS A 125 6.70 -5.60 -16.18
N GLU A 126 6.84 -5.86 -17.48
CA GLU A 126 8.01 -6.54 -18.05
C GLU A 126 9.32 -5.76 -17.84
N PHE A 127 9.30 -4.45 -18.12
CA PHE A 127 10.41 -3.50 -17.87
C PHE A 127 10.48 -3.02 -16.41
N SER A 128 10.16 -3.90 -15.47
CA SER A 128 10.28 -3.62 -14.05
C SER A 128 11.70 -3.13 -13.69
N PRO A 129 11.85 -2.11 -12.81
CA PRO A 129 13.16 -1.73 -12.29
C PRO A 129 13.77 -2.82 -11.40
N TYR A 130 12.96 -3.79 -10.98
CA TYR A 130 13.39 -4.91 -10.14
C TYR A 130 13.81 -6.09 -11.02
N SER A 131 15.12 -6.24 -11.17
CA SER A 131 15.75 -7.30 -11.96
C SER A 131 16.68 -8.15 -11.10
N THR A 132 16.95 -9.38 -11.56
CA THR A 132 17.99 -10.26 -11.01
C THR A 132 19.37 -9.63 -11.11
N ARG A 133 19.60 -8.75 -12.11
CA ARG A 133 20.86 -7.98 -12.24
C ARG A 133 21.13 -7.09 -11.04
N ASN A 134 20.07 -6.49 -10.48
CA ASN A 134 20.15 -5.61 -9.32
C ASN A 134 20.06 -6.40 -7.99
N GLN A 135 20.04 -7.74 -8.05
CA GLN A 135 19.83 -8.64 -6.91
C GLN A 135 18.54 -8.35 -6.11
N ARG A 136 17.62 -7.56 -6.66
CA ARG A 136 16.32 -7.23 -6.05
C ARG A 136 15.36 -8.39 -6.20
N LEU A 137 15.29 -8.97 -7.40
CA LEU A 137 14.41 -10.08 -7.74
C LEU A 137 15.16 -11.41 -7.59
N THR A 138 14.62 -12.33 -6.80
CA THR A 138 15.18 -13.68 -6.65
C THR A 138 14.86 -14.55 -7.87
N VAL A 139 15.47 -15.74 -7.96
CA VAL A 139 15.16 -16.71 -9.04
C VAL A 139 13.71 -17.18 -8.94
N GLU A 140 13.21 -17.44 -7.73
CA GLU A 140 11.81 -17.80 -7.48
C GLU A 140 10.85 -16.64 -7.77
N GLY A 141 11.27 -15.41 -7.47
CA GLY A 141 10.60 -14.18 -7.88
C GLY A 141 10.42 -14.10 -9.39
N TYR A 142 11.52 -14.30 -10.13
CA TYR A 142 11.51 -14.30 -11.58
C TYR A 142 10.58 -15.37 -12.16
N ARG A 143 10.64 -16.61 -11.66
CA ARG A 143 9.75 -17.71 -12.08
C ARG A 143 8.28 -17.39 -11.83
N SER A 144 7.96 -16.82 -10.67
CA SER A 144 6.60 -16.50 -10.27
C SER A 144 6.00 -15.36 -11.10
N LEU A 145 6.79 -14.32 -11.37
CA LEU A 145 6.36 -13.15 -12.14
C LEU A 145 6.36 -13.36 -13.66
N THR A 146 7.12 -14.34 -14.18
CA THR A 146 7.21 -14.58 -15.63
C THR A 146 5.85 -14.87 -16.25
N ALA A 147 5.05 -15.74 -15.63
CA ALA A 147 3.71 -16.07 -16.15
C ALA A 147 2.76 -14.86 -16.13
N LEU A 148 2.78 -14.07 -15.05
CA LEU A 148 1.99 -12.84 -14.92
C LEU A 148 2.39 -11.81 -15.98
N ARG A 149 3.70 -11.57 -16.15
CA ARG A 149 4.25 -10.65 -17.15
C ARG A 149 3.88 -11.05 -18.58
N GLN A 150 3.94 -12.34 -18.89
CA GLN A 150 3.53 -12.85 -20.20
C GLN A 150 2.02 -12.69 -20.44
N SER A 151 1.20 -12.88 -19.41
CA SER A 151 -0.25 -12.64 -19.50
C SER A 151 -0.59 -11.16 -19.68
N LEU A 152 0.23 -10.26 -19.12
CA LEU A 152 0.06 -8.81 -19.19
C LEU A 152 0.56 -8.19 -20.51
N HIS A 153 1.56 -8.81 -21.14
CA HIS A 153 2.17 -8.34 -22.38
C HIS A 153 2.07 -9.41 -23.48
N PRO A 154 0.87 -9.67 -24.02
CA PRO A 154 0.73 -10.60 -25.13
C PRO A 154 1.44 -10.05 -26.38
N PRO A 155 2.12 -10.92 -27.17
CA PRO A 155 2.79 -10.50 -28.38
C PRO A 155 1.80 -10.06 -29.46
N LEU A 156 2.14 -8.97 -30.16
CA LEU A 156 1.38 -8.39 -31.27
C LEU A 156 0.94 -9.43 -32.31
N GLY A 157 -0.32 -9.34 -32.74
CA GLY A 157 -0.87 -10.19 -33.81
C GLY A 157 -1.38 -11.56 -33.35
N THR A 158 -1.29 -11.87 -32.06
CA THR A 158 -1.88 -13.08 -31.51
C THR A 158 -3.31 -12.80 -31.07
N ASN A 159 -4.31 -13.43 -31.70
CA ASN A 159 -5.64 -13.53 -31.10
C ASN A 159 -5.49 -14.33 -29.81
N THR A 160 -5.32 -13.65 -28.68
CA THR A 160 -5.11 -14.22 -27.34
C THR A 160 -6.22 -15.23 -26.98
N ALA A 161 -7.44 -15.00 -27.47
CA ALA A 161 -8.56 -15.92 -27.36
C ALA A 161 -8.34 -17.31 -28.01
N GLN A 162 -7.49 -17.42 -29.04
CA GLN A 162 -7.23 -18.68 -29.76
C GLN A 162 -5.97 -19.41 -29.28
N THR A 163 -4.91 -18.71 -28.86
CA THR A 163 -3.65 -19.33 -28.40
C THR A 163 -3.67 -19.78 -26.95
N LEU A 164 -4.46 -19.13 -26.07
CA LEU A 164 -4.45 -19.47 -24.65
C LEU A 164 -5.42 -20.59 -24.25
N SER A 165 -6.40 -20.97 -25.09
CA SER A 165 -7.50 -21.94 -24.78
C SER A 165 -8.19 -21.76 -23.41
N ARG A 166 -7.87 -20.68 -22.70
CA ARG A 166 -8.36 -20.27 -21.40
C ARG A 166 -9.07 -18.96 -21.66
N THR A 167 -10.29 -18.83 -21.17
CA THR A 167 -10.88 -17.51 -20.92
C THR A 167 -9.80 -16.67 -20.24
N ILE A 168 -9.47 -15.51 -20.80
CA ILE A 168 -8.51 -14.60 -20.17
C ILE A 168 -9.17 -14.14 -18.88
N ASN A 169 -8.84 -14.82 -17.80
CA ASN A 169 -9.36 -14.48 -16.50
C ASN A 169 -8.73 -13.13 -16.13
N PRO A 170 -9.53 -12.18 -15.62
CA PRO A 170 -9.01 -10.92 -15.15
C PRO A 170 -7.92 -11.17 -14.11
N ILE A 171 -6.87 -10.36 -14.15
CA ILE A 171 -5.82 -10.39 -13.14
C ILE A 171 -6.41 -9.81 -11.86
N ARG A 172 -6.39 -10.61 -10.79
CA ARG A 172 -6.96 -10.21 -9.50
C ARG A 172 -5.85 -9.74 -8.57
N ILE A 173 -6.00 -8.51 -8.10
CA ILE A 173 -5.07 -7.86 -7.19
C ILE A 173 -5.79 -7.70 -5.86
N PHE A 174 -5.31 -8.39 -4.84
CA PHE A 174 -5.86 -8.32 -3.49
C PHE A 174 -5.01 -7.39 -2.64
N ILE A 175 -5.53 -6.22 -2.30
CA ILE A 175 -4.90 -5.26 -1.40
C ILE A 175 -5.41 -5.51 0.02
N LEU A 176 -4.54 -6.05 0.85
CA LEU A 176 -4.82 -6.46 2.22
C LEU A 176 -4.56 -5.30 3.19
N GLY A 177 -5.42 -5.18 4.21
CA GLY A 177 -5.32 -4.12 5.20
C GLY A 177 -5.44 -2.73 4.60
N ALA A 178 -6.23 -2.58 3.52
CA ALA A 178 -6.34 -1.33 2.78
C ALA A 178 -6.91 -0.21 3.67
N ARG A 179 -6.23 0.95 3.67
CA ARG A 179 -6.61 2.17 4.38
C ARG A 179 -6.62 3.33 3.39
N ALA A 180 -5.49 4.03 3.28
CA ALA A 180 -5.29 5.15 2.38
C ALA A 180 -5.52 4.77 0.90
N GLU A 181 -5.24 3.52 0.53
CA GLU A 181 -5.41 2.95 -0.80
C GLU A 181 -6.87 2.95 -1.23
N SER A 182 -7.79 2.63 -0.31
CA SER A 182 -9.24 2.61 -0.55
C SER A 182 -9.84 4.01 -0.70
N SER A 183 -9.19 5.03 -0.13
CA SER A 183 -9.64 6.42 -0.20
C SER A 183 -9.28 7.13 -1.51
N LEU A 184 -8.43 6.52 -2.33
CA LEU A 184 -7.96 7.13 -3.56
C LEU A 184 -9.07 7.19 -4.64
N PRO A 185 -9.13 8.29 -5.42
CA PRO A 185 -10.09 8.39 -6.52
C PRO A 185 -9.90 7.26 -7.56
N PRO A 186 -10.98 6.72 -8.14
CA PRO A 186 -10.90 5.68 -9.15
C PRO A 186 -10.02 6.03 -10.36
N ARG A 187 -9.97 7.30 -10.78
CA ARG A 187 -9.11 7.77 -11.89
C ARG A 187 -7.62 7.56 -11.63
N VAL A 188 -7.20 7.53 -10.36
CA VAL A 188 -5.82 7.23 -9.95
C VAL A 188 -5.52 5.76 -10.17
N TRP A 189 -6.46 4.87 -9.84
CA TRP A 189 -6.35 3.44 -10.09
C TRP A 189 -6.43 3.09 -11.58
N SER A 190 -7.15 3.86 -12.38
CA SER A 190 -7.13 3.74 -13.85
C SER A 190 -5.72 3.88 -14.43
N GLN A 191 -4.83 4.65 -13.78
CA GLN A 191 -3.45 4.81 -14.24
C GLN A 191 -2.67 3.50 -14.24
N LEU A 192 -3.01 2.54 -13.36
CA LEU A 192 -2.43 1.19 -13.38
C LEU A 192 -2.86 0.44 -14.64
N ALA A 193 -4.15 0.44 -14.97
CA ALA A 193 -4.65 -0.21 -16.17
C ALA A 193 -4.05 0.39 -17.44
N TYR A 194 -3.86 1.71 -17.46
CA TYR A 194 -3.24 2.42 -18.58
C TYR A 194 -1.73 2.14 -18.76
N LEU A 195 -1.05 1.50 -17.80
CA LEU A 195 0.30 0.97 -18.03
C LEU A 195 0.30 -0.27 -18.94
N PHE A 196 -0.86 -0.89 -19.13
CA PHE A 196 -1.04 -2.10 -19.92
C PHE A 196 -2.10 -1.83 -21.02
N PRO A 197 -1.69 -1.24 -22.16
CA PRO A 197 -2.63 -0.77 -23.20
C PRO A 197 -3.32 -1.90 -23.98
N SER A 198 -3.00 -3.17 -23.69
CA SER A 198 -3.63 -4.32 -24.35
C SER A 198 -5.11 -4.43 -24.01
N PRO A 199 -6.01 -4.49 -25.01
CA PRO A 199 -7.46 -4.52 -24.79
C PRO A 199 -7.95 -5.82 -24.11
N ASP A 200 -7.14 -6.88 -24.20
CA ASP A 200 -7.45 -8.20 -23.64
C ASP A 200 -7.16 -8.29 -22.12
N VAL A 201 -6.44 -7.32 -21.57
CA VAL A 201 -6.04 -7.32 -20.16
C VAL A 201 -7.09 -6.58 -19.34
N SER A 202 -7.64 -7.27 -18.34
CA SER A 202 -8.56 -6.67 -17.38
C SER A 202 -8.09 -6.92 -15.95
N PHE A 203 -8.28 -5.91 -15.09
CA PHE A 203 -7.88 -5.91 -13.69
C PHE A 203 -9.11 -5.89 -12.79
N GLN A 204 -9.09 -6.74 -11.78
CA GLN A 204 -10.00 -6.71 -10.64
C GLN A 204 -9.20 -6.42 -9.39
N ILE A 205 -9.42 -5.25 -8.79
CA ILE A 205 -8.71 -4.84 -7.57
C ILE A 205 -9.65 -4.98 -6.39
N TYR A 206 -9.27 -5.78 -5.40
CA TYR A 206 -10.00 -6.01 -4.17
C TYR A 206 -9.31 -5.30 -3.02
N PHE A 207 -9.93 -4.26 -2.47
CA PHE A 207 -9.51 -3.61 -1.24
C PHE A 207 -10.18 -4.31 -0.08
N ILE A 208 -9.39 -4.97 0.76
CA ILE A 208 -9.87 -5.78 1.88
C ILE A 208 -9.28 -5.21 3.16
N GLY A 209 -10.14 -4.84 4.11
CA GLY A 209 -9.72 -4.40 5.43
C GLY A 209 -10.86 -3.81 6.25
N PRO A 210 -10.72 -3.75 7.57
CA PRO A 210 -11.74 -3.18 8.45
C PRO A 210 -11.90 -1.65 8.28
N GLU A 211 -10.82 -0.96 7.91
CA GLU A 211 -10.75 0.49 7.72
C GLU A 211 -11.13 0.94 6.29
N VAL A 212 -11.54 0.01 5.43
CA VAL A 212 -11.95 0.32 4.05
C VAL A 212 -13.19 1.21 4.07
N ILE A 213 -13.10 2.36 3.39
CA ILE A 213 -14.19 3.32 3.32
C ILE A 213 -15.15 2.91 2.20
N LEU A 214 -16.40 2.63 2.54
CA LEU A 214 -17.42 2.36 1.54
C LEU A 214 -17.97 3.68 0.96
N PRO A 215 -18.15 3.81 -0.36
CA PRO A 215 -18.68 5.04 -0.97
C PRO A 215 -20.03 5.49 -0.41
N GLN A 216 -20.86 4.56 0.10
CA GLN A 216 -22.12 4.90 0.77
C GLN A 216 -21.90 5.74 2.04
N GLN A 217 -20.82 5.50 2.79
CA GLN A 217 -20.45 6.28 3.97
C GLN A 217 -19.92 7.68 3.57
N LEU A 218 -19.22 7.77 2.44
CA LEU A 218 -18.80 9.06 1.85
C LEU A 218 -20.00 9.90 1.41
N ILE A 219 -21.07 9.26 0.93
CA ILE A 219 -22.29 9.95 0.46
C ILE A 219 -23.16 10.45 1.63
N THR A 220 -23.09 9.79 2.79
CA THR A 220 -23.93 10.06 3.97
C THR A 220 -23.25 10.88 5.07
N GLY A 221 -22.00 11.30 4.86
CA GLY A 221 -21.28 12.17 5.79
C GLY A 221 -21.96 13.54 6.01
N PRO A 222 -21.70 14.23 7.13
CA PRO A 222 -22.35 15.50 7.49
C PRO A 222 -22.05 16.66 6.53
N ASN A 223 -21.05 16.50 5.67
CA ASN A 223 -20.77 17.39 4.56
C ASN A 223 -21.33 16.73 3.30
N ASN A 224 -22.47 17.23 2.79
CA ASN A 224 -23.02 16.82 1.49
C ASN A 224 -21.86 16.68 0.48
N PRO A 225 -21.65 15.50 -0.13
CA PRO A 225 -20.62 15.37 -1.15
C PRO A 225 -20.93 16.36 -2.28
N SER A 226 -19.88 17.02 -2.78
CA SER A 226 -19.93 17.74 -4.05
C SER A 226 -20.53 16.85 -5.14
N GLN A 227 -21.35 17.41 -6.05
CA GLN A 227 -22.04 16.67 -7.13
C GLN A 227 -21.09 15.76 -7.93
N GLU A 228 -19.84 16.19 -8.14
CA GLU A 228 -18.78 15.41 -8.80
C GLU A 228 -18.49 14.06 -8.12
N SER A 229 -18.53 14.00 -6.78
CA SER A 229 -18.26 12.77 -6.05
C SER A 229 -19.40 11.75 -6.23
N GLN A 230 -20.63 12.20 -6.46
CA GLN A 230 -21.76 11.31 -6.70
C GLN A 230 -21.74 10.71 -8.12
N GLU A 231 -21.24 11.44 -9.12
CA GLU A 231 -21.15 10.94 -10.49
C GLU A 231 -20.13 9.80 -10.64
N VAL A 232 -18.97 9.92 -9.97
CA VAL A 232 -17.90 8.93 -10.02
C VAL A 232 -18.35 7.56 -9.51
N TYR A 233 -19.21 7.52 -8.48
CA TYR A 233 -19.73 6.28 -7.90
C TYR A 233 -21.10 5.87 -8.44
N LYS A 234 -21.65 6.59 -9.42
CA LYS A 234 -23.01 6.35 -9.95
C LYS A 234 -23.22 4.92 -10.48
N HIS A 235 -22.18 4.32 -11.03
CA HIS A 235 -22.23 2.99 -11.64
C HIS A 235 -21.93 1.85 -10.66
N GLY A 236 -21.46 2.16 -9.46
CA GLY A 236 -21.10 1.15 -8.49
C GLY A 236 -22.32 0.58 -7.77
N ARG A 237 -22.21 -0.69 -7.36
CA ARG A 237 -23.28 -1.45 -6.74
C ARG A 237 -22.81 -2.01 -5.40
N ALA A 238 -23.68 -1.94 -4.40
CA ALA A 238 -23.47 -2.69 -3.17
C ALA A 238 -23.37 -4.18 -3.50
N ASN A 239 -22.35 -4.85 -2.97
CA ASN A 239 -22.15 -6.26 -3.16
C ASN A 239 -22.13 -6.97 -1.81
N PHE A 240 -23.14 -7.80 -1.57
CA PHE A 240 -23.28 -8.60 -0.36
C PHE A 240 -22.85 -10.06 -0.57
N SER A 241 -22.33 -10.41 -1.76
CA SER A 241 -21.91 -11.78 -2.07
C SER A 241 -20.78 -12.27 -1.17
N PHE A 242 -20.01 -11.36 -0.59
CA PHE A 242 -18.82 -11.63 0.22
C PHE A 242 -19.11 -11.99 1.68
N GLY A 243 -20.39 -12.00 2.10
CA GLY A 243 -20.77 -12.21 3.51
C GLY A 243 -20.51 -11.02 4.43
N VAL A 244 -19.68 -10.07 4.00
CA VAL A 244 -19.38 -8.80 4.66
C VAL A 244 -19.82 -7.60 3.80
N PRO A 245 -19.97 -6.39 4.37
CA PRO A 245 -20.32 -5.20 3.61
C PRO A 245 -19.30 -4.92 2.50
N GLY A 246 -19.76 -4.96 1.24
CA GLY A 246 -18.92 -4.73 0.08
C GLY A 246 -19.56 -3.79 -0.94
N TYR A 247 -18.73 -3.21 -1.80
CA TYR A 247 -19.13 -2.31 -2.87
C TYR A 247 -18.26 -2.52 -4.11
N SER A 248 -18.88 -2.77 -5.26
CA SER A 248 -18.19 -3.02 -6.52
C SER A 248 -18.41 -1.84 -7.47
N LEU A 249 -17.33 -1.25 -7.96
CA LEU A 249 -17.33 -0.14 -8.92
C LEU A 249 -16.64 -0.55 -10.22
N PRO A 250 -17.39 -0.75 -11.31
CA PRO A 250 -16.79 -0.85 -12.64
C PRO A 250 -16.36 0.55 -13.09
N VAL A 251 -15.04 0.77 -13.22
CA VAL A 251 -14.47 2.08 -13.59
C VAL A 251 -14.29 2.19 -15.10
N SER A 252 -13.79 1.13 -15.72
CA SER A 252 -13.60 1.02 -17.16
C SER A 252 -13.75 -0.44 -17.60
N PRO A 253 -13.82 -0.74 -18.92
CA PRO A 253 -13.87 -2.13 -19.40
C PRO A 253 -12.69 -2.98 -18.93
N THR A 254 -11.54 -2.36 -18.66
CA THR A 254 -10.31 -3.02 -18.22
C THR A 254 -10.09 -2.94 -16.70
N LEU A 255 -10.94 -2.24 -15.93
CA LEU A 255 -10.74 -2.06 -14.49
C LEU A 255 -12.05 -2.09 -13.70
N THR A 256 -12.12 -3.02 -12.76
CA THR A 256 -13.17 -3.09 -11.72
C THR A 256 -12.55 -3.02 -10.34
N LEU A 257 -13.11 -2.17 -9.47
CA LEU A 257 -12.68 -2.01 -8.09
C LEU A 257 -13.72 -2.63 -7.14
N HIS A 258 -13.28 -3.40 -6.16
CA HIS A 258 -14.11 -4.02 -5.14
C HIS A 258 -13.63 -3.54 -3.77
N MET A 259 -14.48 -2.84 -3.04
CA MET A 259 -14.23 -2.39 -1.67
C MET A 259 -14.92 -3.34 -0.71
N ILE A 260 -14.19 -3.97 0.19
CA ILE A 260 -14.71 -4.98 1.11
C ILE A 260 -14.30 -4.61 2.53
N GLN A 261 -15.30 -4.36 3.37
CA GLN A 261 -15.10 -4.00 4.77
C GLN A 261 -15.15 -5.26 5.64
N GLY A 262 -13.98 -5.85 5.90
CA GLY A 262 -13.85 -7.09 6.69
C GLY A 262 -12.40 -7.58 6.77
N ALA A 263 -12.16 -8.55 7.65
CA ALA A 263 -10.87 -9.23 7.72
C ALA A 263 -10.73 -10.23 6.56
N TYR A 264 -9.50 -10.49 6.10
CA TYR A 264 -9.28 -11.33 4.93
C TYR A 264 -9.76 -12.78 5.14
N ARG A 265 -9.51 -13.37 6.31
CA ARG A 265 -9.99 -14.71 6.71
C ARG A 265 -11.48 -14.95 6.50
N GLU A 266 -12.32 -13.92 6.66
CA GLU A 266 -13.78 -14.04 6.53
C GLU A 266 -14.21 -14.15 5.07
N VAL A 267 -13.43 -13.54 4.18
CA VAL A 267 -13.77 -13.39 2.75
C VAL A 267 -13.03 -14.41 1.89
N HIS A 268 -11.94 -15.00 2.40
CA HIS A 268 -11.05 -15.91 1.70
C HIS A 268 -11.79 -17.03 0.96
N GLU A 269 -12.71 -17.74 1.63
CA GLU A 269 -13.45 -18.86 1.01
C GLU A 269 -14.31 -18.41 -0.17
N THR A 270 -14.84 -17.18 -0.12
CA THR A 270 -15.73 -16.65 -1.16
C THR A 270 -14.96 -16.12 -2.37
N LEU A 271 -13.70 -15.72 -2.20
CA LEU A 271 -12.85 -15.23 -3.29
C LEU A 271 -12.21 -16.36 -4.12
N GLY A 272 -12.22 -17.58 -3.59
CA GLY A 272 -11.74 -18.77 -4.29
C GLY A 272 -12.57 -19.10 -5.55
N PRO A 273 -12.00 -19.87 -6.50
CA PRO A 273 -10.68 -20.50 -6.47
C PRO A 273 -9.54 -19.52 -6.75
N PHE A 274 -8.36 -19.71 -6.14
CA PHE A 274 -7.17 -18.88 -6.38
C PHE A 274 -6.22 -19.53 -7.41
N ASP A 275 -5.63 -18.72 -8.28
CA ASP A 275 -4.61 -19.12 -9.25
C ASP A 275 -3.33 -18.28 -9.05
N PRO A 276 -2.20 -18.92 -8.67
CA PRO A 276 -0.91 -18.26 -8.51
C PRO A 276 -0.35 -17.54 -9.74
N TYR A 277 -0.92 -17.78 -10.93
CA TYR A 277 -0.48 -17.15 -12.18
C TYR A 277 -1.31 -15.95 -12.60
N THR A 278 -2.46 -15.71 -11.97
CA THR A 278 -3.32 -14.54 -12.25
C THR A 278 -3.57 -13.68 -11.01
N ASP A 279 -3.39 -14.25 -9.82
CA ASP A 279 -3.72 -13.61 -8.56
C ASP A 279 -2.47 -13.16 -7.80
N VAL A 280 -2.51 -11.92 -7.30
CA VAL A 280 -1.40 -11.31 -6.55
C VAL A 280 -1.94 -10.56 -5.34
N TYR A 281 -1.25 -10.72 -4.21
CA TYR A 281 -1.53 -10.02 -2.97
C TYR A 281 -0.56 -8.85 -2.77
N PHE A 282 -1.08 -7.73 -2.29
CA PHE A 282 -0.33 -6.55 -1.89
C PHE A 282 -0.74 -6.13 -0.49
N ALA A 283 0.21 -5.86 0.39
CA ALA A 283 -0.03 -5.34 1.72
C ALA A 283 0.82 -4.09 1.92
N PHE A 284 0.18 -2.92 1.97
CA PHE A 284 0.89 -1.65 2.15
C PHE A 284 0.94 -1.29 3.63
N SER A 285 2.15 -1.25 4.19
CA SER A 285 2.39 -1.04 5.63
C SER A 285 1.54 -1.97 6.51
N PRO A 286 1.65 -3.30 6.33
CA PRO A 286 0.84 -4.28 7.06
C PRO A 286 1.08 -4.21 8.57
N GLY A 287 2.30 -3.82 8.97
CA GLY A 287 2.67 -3.67 10.35
C GLY A 287 2.78 -5.00 11.10
N PHE A 288 3.23 -6.04 10.41
CA PHE A 288 3.38 -7.38 10.97
C PHE A 288 4.21 -7.38 12.25
N GLY A 289 5.30 -6.63 12.30
CA GLY A 289 6.22 -6.55 13.43
C GLY A 289 5.86 -5.55 14.53
N PHE A 290 4.68 -4.90 14.46
CA PHE A 290 4.24 -4.03 15.55
C PHE A 290 3.69 -4.83 16.73
N PRO A 291 3.80 -4.29 17.96
CA PRO A 291 3.12 -4.86 19.10
C PRO A 291 1.61 -4.84 18.87
N THR A 292 0.93 -5.81 19.47
CA THR A 292 -0.52 -5.91 19.36
C THR A 292 -1.19 -4.78 20.13
N VAL A 293 -2.20 -4.19 19.50
CA VAL A 293 -3.12 -3.28 20.18
C VAL A 293 -4.34 -4.12 20.53
N PRO A 294 -4.65 -4.33 21.82
CA PRO A 294 -5.83 -5.11 22.20
C PRO A 294 -7.10 -4.41 21.68
N LEU A 295 -7.88 -5.09 20.81
CA LEU A 295 -9.21 -4.62 20.43
C LEU A 295 -10.16 -4.80 21.63
N ASN A 296 -10.38 -3.74 22.40
CA ASN A 296 -11.42 -3.70 23.43
C ASN A 296 -12.82 -3.62 22.79
N ASN A 297 -13.34 -4.73 22.28
CA ASN A 297 -14.66 -4.74 21.65
C ASN A 297 -15.85 -4.94 22.62
N ASN A 298 -15.68 -4.99 23.95
CA ASN A 298 -16.81 -5.27 24.87
C ASN A 298 -16.73 -4.64 26.28
N VAL A 299 -16.42 -3.34 26.44
CA VAL A 299 -16.66 -2.66 27.74
C VAL A 299 -17.39 -1.32 27.51
N PRO A 300 -18.55 -1.09 28.15
CA PRO A 300 -19.26 0.18 28.04
C PRO A 300 -18.42 1.31 28.64
N GLN A 301 -18.42 2.44 27.93
CA GLN A 301 -17.70 3.68 28.24
C GLN A 301 -17.98 4.15 29.67
N GLN A 302 -17.05 3.91 30.59
CA GLN A 302 -16.97 4.62 31.87
C GLN A 302 -15.58 4.41 32.50
N SER A 303 -14.60 5.16 32.01
CA SER A 303 -13.52 5.80 32.78
C SER A 303 -12.39 6.20 31.83
N GLN A 304 -12.23 7.51 31.68
CA GLN A 304 -11.00 8.11 31.18
C GLN A 304 -9.88 7.78 32.19
N GLU A 305 -8.65 7.65 31.70
CA GLU A 305 -7.41 7.39 32.44
C GLU A 305 -7.01 5.92 32.70
N SER A 306 -6.75 5.18 31.62
CA SER A 306 -5.62 4.26 31.63
C SER A 306 -5.15 4.04 30.20
N LYS A 307 -3.89 4.39 29.93
CA LYS A 307 -3.12 4.01 28.74
C LYS A 307 -3.56 2.63 28.28
N GLU A 308 -4.06 2.52 27.04
CA GLU A 308 -4.13 1.25 26.33
C GLU A 308 -2.74 0.64 26.40
N LEU A 309 -2.54 -0.28 27.34
CA LEU A 309 -1.29 -1.00 27.50
C LEU A 309 -1.16 -1.86 26.24
N LEU A 310 -0.39 -1.35 25.27
CA LEU A 310 0.15 -2.15 24.19
C LEU A 310 0.71 -3.42 24.83
N ASP A 311 0.18 -4.58 24.46
CA ASP A 311 0.78 -5.83 24.89
C ASP A 311 2.11 -5.96 24.15
N THR A 312 3.18 -5.54 24.80
CA THR A 312 4.53 -5.60 24.25
C THR A 312 5.06 -7.02 24.12
N GLY A 313 4.32 -8.02 24.61
CA GLY A 313 4.70 -9.42 24.57
C GLY A 313 4.33 -10.14 23.27
N SER A 314 3.35 -9.64 22.52
CA SER A 314 2.86 -10.29 21.30
C SER A 314 2.93 -9.37 20.08
N ILE A 315 3.13 -9.97 18.91
CA ILE A 315 3.30 -9.27 17.63
C ILE A 315 2.01 -9.36 16.80
N GLN A 316 1.69 -8.35 15.97
CA GLN A 316 0.49 -8.36 15.12
C GLN A 316 0.42 -9.56 14.17
N LEU A 317 1.57 -10.05 13.71
CA LEU A 317 1.67 -11.29 12.93
C LEU A 317 1.20 -12.54 13.69
N GLU A 318 1.39 -12.60 15.00
CA GLU A 318 1.01 -13.76 15.82
C GLU A 318 -0.48 -13.76 16.17
N THR A 319 -1.13 -12.61 16.10
CA THR A 319 -2.52 -12.42 16.54
C THR A 319 -3.45 -12.17 15.35
N ASN A 320 -3.50 -10.95 14.85
CA ASN A 320 -4.48 -10.51 13.85
C ASN A 320 -4.19 -11.09 12.46
N TRP A 321 -2.92 -11.19 12.09
CA TRP A 321 -2.52 -11.59 10.73
C TRP A 321 -2.15 -13.08 10.61
N ASN A 322 -2.11 -13.83 11.71
CA ASN A 322 -1.59 -15.20 11.73
C ASN A 322 -2.35 -16.12 10.79
N GLU A 323 -3.68 -16.13 10.93
CA GLU A 323 -4.58 -16.94 10.09
C GLU A 323 -4.56 -16.46 8.63
N ASP A 324 -4.63 -15.15 8.41
CA ASP A 324 -4.62 -14.53 7.08
C ASP A 324 -3.38 -14.94 6.28
N ILE A 325 -2.18 -14.82 6.88
CA ILE A 325 -0.92 -15.17 6.22
C ILE A 325 -0.82 -16.67 5.96
N LYS A 326 -1.26 -17.52 6.90
CA LYS A 326 -1.30 -18.98 6.68
C LYS A 326 -2.17 -19.35 5.47
N LEU A 327 -3.33 -18.70 5.31
CA LEU A 327 -4.19 -18.89 4.15
C LEU A 327 -3.50 -18.43 2.86
N ILE A 328 -2.88 -17.25 2.85
CA ILE A 328 -2.18 -16.71 1.66
C ILE A 328 -1.01 -17.61 1.24
N LEU A 329 -0.21 -18.10 2.20
CA LEU A 329 0.91 -19.00 1.92
C LEU A 329 0.42 -20.35 1.37
N LYS A 330 -0.73 -20.84 1.85
CA LYS A 330 -1.35 -22.08 1.34
C LYS A 330 -1.75 -21.97 -0.14
N GLU A 331 -2.25 -20.81 -0.57
CA GLU A 331 -2.62 -20.56 -1.97
C GLU A 331 -1.42 -20.45 -2.91
N LYS A 332 -0.21 -20.21 -2.38
CA LYS A 332 1.04 -20.08 -3.16
C LYS A 332 1.01 -18.93 -4.17
N CYS A 333 0.14 -17.95 -3.98
CA CYS A 333 0.15 -16.69 -4.71
C CYS A 333 1.30 -15.80 -4.21
N ALA A 334 1.73 -14.84 -5.05
CA ALA A 334 2.74 -13.88 -4.65
C ALA A 334 2.14 -12.84 -3.69
N LEU A 335 2.83 -12.56 -2.57
CA LEU A 335 2.50 -11.51 -1.63
C LEU A 335 3.62 -10.46 -1.63
N PHE A 336 3.29 -9.22 -1.94
CA PHE A 336 4.21 -8.10 -1.86
C PHE A 336 3.84 -7.18 -0.69
N GLY A 337 4.83 -6.90 0.15
CA GLY A 337 4.70 -5.99 1.27
C GLY A 337 5.43 -4.68 1.00
N ALA A 338 4.90 -3.59 1.54
CA ALA A 338 5.58 -2.30 1.60
C ALA A 338 5.68 -1.80 3.04
N GLY A 339 6.72 -1.01 3.34
CA GLY A 339 6.87 -0.31 4.61
C GLY A 339 7.18 1.16 4.41
N PHE A 340 6.95 1.96 5.45
CA PHE A 340 7.15 3.41 5.42
C PHE A 340 8.54 3.84 5.91
N SER A 341 9.32 2.92 6.49
CA SER A 341 10.71 3.16 6.88
C SER A 341 11.56 1.89 6.79
N PRO A 342 12.91 2.01 6.69
CA PRO A 342 13.78 0.84 6.73
C PRO A 342 13.64 0.01 8.01
N ALA A 343 13.50 0.68 9.16
CA ALA A 343 13.36 0.02 10.46
C ALA A 343 12.03 -0.75 10.56
N ASP A 344 10.96 -0.18 9.99
CA ASP A 344 9.64 -0.81 9.89
C ASP A 344 9.70 -2.10 9.06
N VAL A 345 10.27 -2.03 7.86
CA VAL A 345 10.47 -3.21 7.01
C VAL A 345 11.31 -4.27 7.71
N GLN A 346 12.38 -3.89 8.41
CA GLN A 346 13.18 -4.87 9.15
C GLN A 346 12.39 -5.55 10.27
N ARG A 347 11.51 -4.83 10.97
CA ARG A 347 10.64 -5.43 12.00
C ARG A 347 9.67 -6.43 11.40
N ASP A 348 9.05 -6.09 10.27
CA ASP A 348 8.13 -7.00 9.58
C ASP A 348 8.84 -8.29 9.11
N ILE A 349 10.07 -8.16 8.60
CA ILE A 349 10.88 -9.32 8.18
C ILE A 349 11.28 -10.17 9.37
N ASN A 350 11.77 -9.54 10.44
CA ASN A 350 12.12 -10.26 11.66
C ASN A 350 10.89 -10.97 12.24
N ALA A 351 9.70 -10.37 12.15
CA ALA A 351 8.46 -11.02 12.56
C ALA A 351 8.19 -12.27 11.71
N LEU A 352 8.25 -12.18 10.38
CA LEU A 352 8.07 -13.31 9.47
C LEU A 352 9.06 -14.46 9.73
N GLU A 353 10.31 -14.14 10.06
CA GLU A 353 11.36 -15.13 10.36
C GLU A 353 11.31 -15.68 11.79
N SER A 354 10.73 -14.93 12.74
CA SER A 354 10.66 -15.35 14.15
C SER A 354 9.48 -16.28 14.47
N VAL A 355 8.35 -16.12 13.76
CA VAL A 355 7.14 -16.89 14.03
C VAL A 355 7.32 -18.32 13.51
N VAL A 356 7.39 -19.29 14.42
CA VAL A 356 7.68 -20.72 14.15
C VAL A 356 6.77 -21.31 13.07
N ASP A 357 5.50 -20.92 13.06
CA ASP A 357 4.53 -21.43 12.09
C ASP A 357 4.74 -20.90 10.66
N ILE A 358 5.47 -19.79 10.48
CA ILE A 358 5.59 -19.07 9.21
C ILE A 358 7.01 -19.13 8.65
N ALA A 359 8.03 -19.03 9.50
CA ALA A 359 9.44 -18.85 9.13
C ALA A 359 9.93 -19.75 8.00
N ASP A 360 9.56 -21.04 8.04
CA ASP A 360 10.00 -22.03 7.05
C ASP A 360 9.01 -22.28 5.91
N GLN A 361 7.87 -21.59 5.86
CA GLN A 361 6.79 -21.85 4.91
C GLN A 361 6.83 -20.97 3.65
N PHE A 362 7.75 -20.01 3.55
CA PHE A 362 7.80 -19.07 2.43
C PHE A 362 9.18 -19.01 1.74
N ASP A 363 9.15 -18.63 0.48
CA ASP A 363 10.31 -18.26 -0.34
C ASP A 363 10.27 -16.77 -0.64
N TRP A 364 11.43 -16.13 -0.64
CA TRP A 364 11.58 -14.74 -1.04
C TRP A 364 11.39 -14.60 -2.56
N LEU A 365 10.49 -13.72 -2.98
CA LEU A 365 10.34 -13.30 -4.38
C LEU A 365 11.13 -12.02 -4.65
N LEU A 366 11.04 -11.06 -3.73
CA LEU A 366 11.69 -9.76 -3.85
C LEU A 366 12.39 -9.44 -2.52
N ASN A 367 13.69 -9.23 -2.60
CA ASN A 367 14.50 -8.86 -1.44
C ASN A 367 14.08 -7.47 -0.92
N PRO A 368 14.13 -7.23 0.39
CA PRO A 368 13.73 -5.96 0.98
C PRO A 368 14.64 -4.81 0.56
N GLY A 369 14.06 -3.65 0.28
CA GLY A 369 14.83 -2.46 -0.06
C GLY A 369 13.98 -1.36 -0.69
N GLN A 370 14.64 -0.28 -1.10
CA GLN A 370 13.95 0.94 -1.50
C GLN A 370 13.06 0.74 -2.72
N ASN A 371 11.86 1.31 -2.65
CA ASN A 371 10.92 1.37 -3.75
C ASN A 371 11.23 2.57 -4.64
N VAL A 372 11.40 2.30 -5.94
CA VAL A 372 11.60 3.33 -6.97
C VAL A 372 10.41 4.30 -7.02
N PHE A 373 9.19 3.79 -6.84
CA PHE A 373 7.95 4.56 -6.85
C PHE A 373 7.44 4.87 -5.43
N SER A 374 8.36 5.04 -4.48
CA SER A 374 8.04 5.56 -3.14
C SER A 374 7.48 6.99 -3.21
N SER A 375 6.64 7.35 -2.24
CA SER A 375 6.16 8.72 -2.13
C SER A 375 7.32 9.66 -1.78
N MET A 376 7.46 10.76 -2.51
CA MET A 376 8.47 11.77 -2.16
C MET A 376 8.02 12.73 -1.06
N LYS A 377 6.72 12.79 -0.77
CA LYS A 377 6.12 13.68 0.23
C LYS A 377 6.35 13.16 1.66
N TRP A 378 6.70 14.06 2.56
CA TRP A 378 6.82 13.75 3.99
C TRP A 378 5.47 13.77 4.70
N GLU A 379 5.22 12.73 5.50
CA GLU A 379 4.12 12.65 6.43
C GLU A 379 4.65 12.73 7.85
N VAL A 380 4.22 13.75 8.57
CA VAL A 380 4.66 14.03 9.94
C VAL A 380 3.70 13.35 10.90
N ALA A 381 4.25 12.57 11.84
CA ALA A 381 3.47 11.92 12.87
C ALA A 381 2.88 12.95 13.85
N GLU A 382 1.64 12.74 14.29
CA GLU A 382 0.96 13.67 15.19
C GLU A 382 1.48 13.59 16.63
N PHE A 383 1.98 12.42 17.04
CA PHE A 383 2.50 12.17 18.39
C PHE A 383 3.95 12.67 18.59
N ASP A 384 4.74 12.76 17.51
CA ASP A 384 6.10 13.28 17.56
C ASP A 384 6.46 13.93 16.20
N PRO A 385 6.51 15.27 16.12
CA PRO A 385 6.88 16.00 14.91
C PRO A 385 8.27 15.66 14.35
N ARG A 386 9.17 15.08 15.17
CA ARG A 386 10.50 14.67 14.70
C ARG A 386 10.44 13.42 13.83
N VAL A 387 9.38 12.63 13.99
CA VAL A 387 9.14 11.42 13.22
C VAL A 387 8.36 11.79 11.96
N ALA A 388 9.09 11.88 10.85
CA ALA A 388 8.51 12.05 9.52
C ALA A 388 8.83 10.82 8.67
N VAL A 389 7.80 10.32 7.98
CA VAL A 389 7.86 9.09 7.18
C VAL A 389 7.48 9.37 5.74
N LYS A 390 7.93 8.51 4.83
CA LYS A 390 7.49 8.51 3.43
C LYS A 390 6.70 7.25 3.20
N SER A 391 5.47 7.39 2.73
CA SER A 391 4.62 6.23 2.48
C SER A 391 5.25 5.36 1.40
N ASN A 392 5.17 4.04 1.58
CA ASN A 392 5.65 3.06 0.60
C ASN A 392 7.14 3.24 0.23
N TYR A 393 7.97 3.54 1.23
CA TYR A 393 9.40 3.79 1.08
C TYR A 393 10.18 2.57 0.59
N ALA A 394 9.86 1.39 1.13
CA ALA A 394 10.54 0.14 0.82
C ALA A 394 9.54 -0.96 0.51
N ILE A 395 9.95 -1.92 -0.31
CA ILE A 395 9.15 -3.06 -0.73
C ILE A 395 9.93 -4.36 -0.60
N TRP A 396 9.18 -5.44 -0.40
CA TRP A 396 9.64 -6.81 -0.29
C TRP A 396 8.55 -7.74 -0.82
N GLY A 397 8.86 -9.01 -1.06
CA GLY A 397 7.86 -9.96 -1.53
C GLY A 397 8.20 -11.40 -1.18
N ILE A 398 7.17 -12.17 -0.85
CA ILE A 398 7.25 -13.57 -0.46
C ILE A 398 6.20 -14.41 -1.17
N ARG A 399 6.35 -15.72 -1.10
CA ARG A 399 5.41 -16.71 -1.63
C ARG A 399 5.44 -17.95 -0.75
N GLY A 400 4.32 -18.64 -0.60
CA GLY A 400 4.32 -19.97 0.02
C GLY A 400 5.16 -20.99 -0.76
N LYS A 401 5.96 -21.78 -0.03
CA LYS A 401 6.82 -22.82 -0.62
C LYS A 401 6.00 -23.82 -1.42
N ARG A 402 6.50 -24.13 -2.61
CA ARG A 402 6.07 -25.34 -3.33
C ARG A 402 6.89 -26.48 -2.77
N PHE A 403 6.30 -27.33 -1.93
CA PHE A 403 6.93 -28.60 -1.59
C PHE A 403 7.17 -29.36 -2.90
N GLU A 404 8.44 -29.40 -3.34
CA GLU A 404 8.84 -30.21 -4.47
C GLU A 404 8.51 -31.67 -4.19
N VAL A 405 8.21 -32.41 -5.26
CA VAL A 405 7.85 -33.83 -5.25
C VAL A 405 8.87 -34.67 -4.46
N ASP A 406 10.11 -34.21 -4.30
CA ASP A 406 11.15 -34.83 -3.48
C ASP A 406 10.79 -35.04 -1.99
N GLN A 407 9.98 -34.17 -1.39
CA GLN A 407 9.49 -34.42 -0.02
C GLN A 407 8.32 -35.40 0.01
N PHE A 408 7.54 -35.48 -1.07
CA PHE A 408 6.50 -36.50 -1.24
C PHE A 408 7.16 -37.87 -1.38
N ASP A 409 8.21 -37.99 -2.20
CA ASP A 409 9.03 -39.20 -2.32
C ASP A 409 9.71 -39.58 -1.00
N LYS A 410 10.22 -38.61 -0.23
CA LYS A 410 10.76 -38.89 1.11
C LYS A 410 9.68 -39.34 2.09
N ARG A 411 8.49 -38.74 2.06
CA ARG A 411 7.33 -39.15 2.89
C ARG A 411 6.77 -40.50 2.48
N GLU A 412 6.70 -40.81 1.19
CA GLU A 412 6.31 -42.13 0.69
C GLU A 412 7.35 -43.19 1.05
N LYS A 413 8.64 -42.90 0.88
CA LYS A 413 9.72 -43.79 1.33
C LYS A 413 9.65 -44.03 2.84
N LEU A 414 9.36 -43.01 3.65
CA LEU A 414 9.14 -43.17 5.10
C LEU A 414 7.89 -44.01 5.41
N LYS A 415 6.80 -43.84 4.67
CA LYS A 415 5.58 -44.66 4.80
C LYS A 415 5.74 -46.11 4.34
N GLN A 416 6.71 -46.40 3.47
CA GLN A 416 7.05 -47.76 3.04
C GLN A 416 7.98 -48.49 4.02
N ILE A 417 8.58 -47.77 4.99
CA ILE A 417 9.50 -48.32 5.99
C ILE A 417 8.78 -48.66 7.32
N THR A 418 7.65 -48.01 7.62
CA THR A 418 6.66 -48.44 8.63
C THR A 418 5.68 -49.45 8.06
#